data_AF-A0A4Y7TL11-F1
#
_entry.id   AF-A0A4Y7TL11-F1
#
_cell.length_a   1.000
_cell.length_b   1.000
_cell.length_c   1.000
_cell.angle_alpha   90.00
_cell.angle_beta   90.00
_cell.angle_gamma   90.00
#
_symmetry.space_group_name_H-M   'P 1'
#
loop_
_entity.id
_entity.type
_entity.pdbx_description
1 polymer ?
#
loop_
_entity_poly.entity_id
_entity_poly.type
_entity_poly.pdbx_seq_one_letter_code
_entity_poly.pdbx_strand_id
1 'polypeptide(L)'
;MKSVKRNNPKAERYKKLQQNHRLPNRHPNHVPLADKLNTTEQKIRKEIAIMKKLRHPHVVRLYEVIDDSLKDKIYMGASPFASHLP
;
A
#
# COMPACT_ATOMS: atom_id res chain seq x y z
N MET A 1 7.63 11.16 11.03
CA MET A 1 7.75 10.04 10.07
C MET A 1 6.58 9.09 10.26
N LYS A 2 5.87 8.70 9.19
CA LYS A 2 4.72 7.78 9.27
C LYS A 2 5.21 6.34 9.17
N SER A 3 4.60 5.39 9.89
CA SER A 3 4.94 3.96 9.83
C SER A 3 3.73 3.09 9.47
N VAL A 4 3.96 2.02 8.72
CA VAL A 4 2.92 1.08 8.27
C VAL A 4 3.43 -0.36 8.44
N LYS A 5 2.62 -1.24 9.03
CA LYS A 5 2.93 -2.69 9.11
C LYS A 5 2.56 -3.39 7.79
N ARG A 6 3.36 -4.35 7.32
CA ARG A 6 3.03 -5.09 6.09
C ARG A 6 1.89 -6.07 6.31
N ASN A 7 1.88 -6.73 7.46
CA ASN A 7 0.74 -7.54 7.89
C ASN A 7 -0.35 -6.68 8.57
N ASN A 8 -1.56 -6.71 8.00
CA ASN A 8 -2.72 -6.09 8.64
C ASN A 8 -3.71 -7.20 9.07
N PRO A 9 -3.77 -7.57 10.36
CA PRO A 9 -4.66 -8.62 10.83
C PRO A 9 -6.14 -8.29 10.61
N LYS A 10 -6.50 -6.99 10.52
CA LYS A 10 -7.84 -6.58 10.07
C LYS A 10 -8.11 -7.00 8.63
N ALA A 11 -7.12 -6.91 7.74
CA ALA A 11 -7.28 -7.31 6.34
C ALA A 11 -7.57 -8.81 6.18
N GLU A 12 -6.99 -9.66 7.03
CA GLU A 12 -7.35 -11.08 7.06
C GLU A 12 -8.79 -11.32 7.51
N ARG A 13 -9.25 -10.60 8.55
CA ARG A 13 -10.65 -10.67 8.98
C ARG A 13 -11.61 -10.26 7.87
N TYR A 14 -11.34 -9.16 7.17
CA TYR A 14 -12.16 -8.72 6.03
C TYR A 14 -12.13 -9.73 4.87
N LYS A 15 -10.98 -10.37 4.59
CA LYS A 15 -10.90 -11.45 3.59
C LYS A 15 -11.76 -12.66 3.97
N LYS A 16 -11.72 -13.09 5.24
CA LYS A 16 -12.55 -14.21 5.73
C LYS A 16 -14.05 -13.89 5.63
N LEU A 17 -14.45 -12.64 5.90
CA LEU A 17 -15.83 -12.19 5.73
C LEU A 17 -16.26 -12.15 4.25
N GLN A 18 -15.38 -11.72 3.34
CA GLN A 18 -15.66 -11.73 1.90
C GLN A 18 -15.70 -13.15 1.32
N GLN A 19 -14.89 -14.06 1.87
CA GLN A 19 -14.83 -15.45 1.42
C GLN A 19 -16.17 -16.17 1.63
N ASN A 20 -16.90 -15.85 2.70
CA ASN A 20 -18.21 -16.42 3.00
C ASN A 20 -19.35 -15.87 2.12
N HIS A 21 -19.18 -14.72 1.46
CA HIS A 21 -20.18 -14.12 0.56
C HIS A 21 -19.91 -14.40 -0.93
N ARG A 22 -18.92 -15.23 -1.26
CA ARG A 22 -18.69 -15.66 -2.64
C ARG A 22 -19.73 -16.72 -3.00
N LEU A 23 -20.78 -16.29 -3.71
CA LEU A 23 -21.70 -17.18 -4.42
C LEU A 23 -20.90 -18.22 -5.23
N PRO A 24 -21.36 -19.48 -5.29
CA PRO A 24 -20.64 -20.57 -5.96
C PRO A 24 -20.81 -20.45 -7.48
N ASN A 25 -20.16 -19.48 -8.11
CA ASN A 25 -19.88 -19.55 -9.55
C ASN A 25 -18.79 -18.56 -9.96
N ARG A 26 -17.53 -19.01 -9.99
CA ARG A 26 -16.52 -18.36 -10.83
C ARG A 26 -15.76 -19.41 -11.62
N HIS A 27 -16.10 -19.42 -12.90
CA HIS A 27 -15.43 -20.03 -14.03
C HIS A 27 -13.92 -20.26 -13.84
N PRO A 28 -13.37 -21.45 -14.19
CA PRO A 28 -12.00 -21.88 -13.87
C PRO A 28 -10.87 -21.09 -14.56
N ASN A 29 -11.18 -20.13 -15.45
CA ASN A 29 -10.19 -19.44 -16.27
C ASN A 29 -9.78 -18.04 -15.78
N HIS A 30 -10.12 -17.62 -14.56
CA HIS A 30 -9.63 -16.32 -14.09
C HIS A 30 -8.19 -16.45 -13.57
N VAL A 31 -7.24 -15.90 -14.34
CA VAL A 31 -5.81 -15.85 -14.00
C VAL A 31 -5.57 -15.33 -12.56
N PRO A 32 -4.80 -16.05 -11.71
CA PRO A 32 -4.54 -15.69 -10.32
C PRO A 32 -3.65 -14.45 -10.13
N LEU A 33 -3.30 -13.77 -11.22
CA LEU A 33 -2.45 -12.59 -11.20
C LEU A 33 -3.13 -11.43 -10.44
N ALA A 34 -4.44 -11.26 -10.58
CA ALA A 34 -5.20 -10.22 -9.87
C ALA A 34 -5.23 -10.42 -8.35
N ASP A 35 -5.22 -11.68 -7.87
CA ASP A 35 -5.17 -11.98 -6.44
C ASP A 35 -3.78 -11.73 -5.84
N LYS A 36 -2.71 -11.93 -6.63
CA LYS A 36 -1.34 -11.55 -6.23
C LYS A 36 -1.22 -10.02 -6.13
N LEU A 37 -1.81 -9.27 -7.06
CA LEU A 37 -1.86 -7.79 -7.10
C LEU A 37 -2.62 -7.13 -5.94
N ASN A 38 -3.34 -7.91 -5.14
CA ASN A 38 -4.20 -7.42 -4.06
C ASN A 38 -3.57 -7.47 -2.67
N THR A 39 -2.30 -7.86 -2.55
CA THR A 39 -1.59 -7.85 -1.26
C THR A 39 -1.44 -6.42 -0.74
N THR A 40 -1.54 -6.25 0.58
CA THR A 40 -1.39 -4.95 1.25
C THR A 40 -0.04 -4.32 0.90
N GLU A 41 1.01 -5.12 0.87
CA GLU A 41 2.37 -4.70 0.53
C GLU A 41 2.48 -4.12 -0.89
N GLN A 42 1.89 -4.78 -1.89
CA GLN A 42 1.92 -4.27 -3.26
C GLN A 42 1.09 -2.99 -3.42
N LYS A 43 -0.04 -2.86 -2.69
CA LYS A 43 -0.79 -1.60 -2.64
C LYS A 43 0.07 -0.47 -2.06
N ILE A 44 0.75 -0.72 -0.94
CA ILE A 44 1.66 0.26 -0.33
C ILE A 44 2.80 0.64 -1.30
N ARG A 45 3.41 -0.33 -1.99
CA ARG A 45 4.46 -0.07 -2.99
C ARG A 45 3.95 0.78 -4.16
N LYS A 46 2.72 0.53 -4.63
CA LYS A 46 2.09 1.33 -5.69
C LYS A 46 1.85 2.78 -5.23
N GLU A 47 1.32 2.98 -4.04
CA GLU A 47 1.12 4.32 -3.45
C GLU A 47 2.44 5.08 -3.31
N ILE A 48 3.49 4.41 -2.82
CA ILE A 48 4.84 5.00 -2.72
C ILE A 48 5.34 5.44 -4.10
N ALA A 49 5.14 4.63 -5.15
CA ALA A 49 5.54 4.98 -6.50
C ALA A 49 4.77 6.18 -7.05
N ILE A 50 3.47 6.29 -6.75
CA ILE A 50 2.63 7.44 -7.12
C ILE A 50 3.15 8.71 -6.41
N MET A 51 3.37 8.63 -5.09
CA MET A 51 3.89 9.75 -4.29
C MET A 51 5.29 10.20 -4.71
N LYS A 52 6.16 9.27 -5.16
CA LYS A 52 7.49 9.62 -5.70
C LYS A 52 7.41 10.38 -7.02
N LYS A 53 6.39 10.11 -7.84
CA LYS A 53 6.18 10.79 -9.13
C LYS A 53 5.51 12.16 -8.98
N LEU A 54 4.65 12.32 -7.97
CA LEU A 54 3.93 13.57 -7.71
C LEU A 54 4.86 14.65 -7.12
N ARG A 55 5.04 15.75 -7.86
CA ARG A 55 5.74 16.95 -7.40
C ARG A 55 4.81 18.14 -7.59
N HIS A 56 4.12 18.53 -6.52
CA HIS A 56 3.17 19.64 -6.57
C HIS A 56 3.22 20.44 -5.26
N PRO A 57 3.17 21.78 -5.30
CA PRO A 57 3.32 22.64 -4.11
C PRO A 57 2.26 22.40 -3.03
N HIS A 58 1.07 21.94 -3.42
CA HIS A 58 -0.04 21.68 -2.49
C HIS A 58 -0.23 20.18 -2.15
N VAL A 59 0.71 19.33 -2.56
CA VAL A 59 0.66 17.90 -2.26
C VAL A 59 1.88 17.53 -1.40
N VAL A 60 1.64 16.75 -0.35
CA VAL A 60 2.70 16.28 0.54
C VAL A 60 3.76 15.53 -0.25
N ARG A 61 5.03 15.94 -0.10
CA ARG A 61 6.15 15.34 -0.80
C ARG A 61 6.78 14.24 0.03
N LEU A 62 6.98 13.07 -0.59
CA LEU A 62 7.75 11.97 -0.02
C LEU A 62 9.25 12.23 -0.21
N TYR A 63 10.02 12.23 0.87
CA TYR A 63 11.46 12.44 0.86
C TYR A 63 12.21 11.11 0.88
N GLU A 64 11.85 10.25 1.82
CA GLU A 64 12.53 8.99 2.05
C GLU A 64 11.55 7.87 2.41
N VAL A 65 11.93 6.66 2.05
CA VAL A 65 11.23 5.43 2.41
C VAL A 65 12.26 4.44 2.92
N ILE A 66 12.06 3.95 4.14
CA ILE A 66 12.89 2.90 4.74
C ILE A 66 12.01 1.66 4.88
N ASP A 67 12.40 0.59 4.17
CA ASP A 67 11.71 -0.71 4.20
C ASP A 67 12.48 -1.66 5.14
N ASP A 68 12.04 -1.81 6.37
CA ASP A 68 12.70 -2.65 7.39
C ASP A 68 12.08 -4.04 7.38
N SER A 69 12.73 -4.99 6.68
CA SER A 69 12.29 -6.39 6.57
C SER A 69 12.21 -7.09 7.91
N LEU A 70 13.13 -6.80 8.83
CA LEU A 70 13.24 -7.43 10.15
C LEU A 70 12.08 -7.04 11.08
N LYS A 71 11.61 -5.78 11.00
CA LYS A 71 10.53 -5.27 11.87
C LYS A 71 9.13 -5.33 11.27
N ASP A 72 9.01 -5.91 10.07
CA ASP A 72 7.79 -5.92 9.24
C ASP A 72 7.13 -4.53 9.08
N LYS A 73 7.95 -3.50 8.92
CA LYS A 73 7.51 -2.09 8.90
C LYS A 73 8.13 -1.33 7.74
N ILE A 74 7.31 -0.46 7.15
CA ILE A 74 7.72 0.54 6.18
C ILE A 74 7.57 1.92 6.82
N TYR A 75 8.63 2.70 6.78
CA TYR A 75 8.68 4.07 7.28
C TYR A 75 8.69 5.05 6.11
N MET A 76 7.89 6.11 6.21
CA MET A 76 7.75 7.17 5.21
C MET A 76 8.09 8.52 5.82
N GLY A 77 9.20 9.11 5.37
CA GLY A 77 9.59 10.48 5.66
C GLY A 77 8.94 11.42 4.66
N ALA A 78 8.03 12.27 5.12
CA ALA A 78 7.32 13.24 4.30
C ALA A 78 7.30 14.60 5.01
N SER A 79 7.51 15.69 4.25
CA SER A 79 7.39 17.06 4.76
C SER A 79 6.03 17.64 4.35
N PRO A 80 5.30 18.29 5.27
CA PRO A 80 4.11 19.06 4.93
C PRO A 80 4.47 20.33 4.15
N PHE A 81 5.70 20.81 4.28
CA PHE A 81 6.22 21.96 3.53
C PHE A 81 6.89 21.44 2.27
N ALA A 82 6.16 21.48 1.14
CA ALA A 82 6.79 21.42 -0.17
C ALA A 82 7.68 22.66 -0.25
N SER A 83 8.99 22.46 -0.11
CA SER A 83 10.04 23.48 -0.11
C SER A 83 9.69 24.68 -0.98
N HIS A 84 9.10 25.72 -0.37
CA HIS A 84 9.30 27.09 -0.79
C HIS A 84 10.68 27.45 -0.25
N LEU A 85 11.72 27.05 -0.98
CA LEU A 85 12.97 27.78 -0.95
C LEU A 85 13.08 28.45 -2.33
N PRO A 86 13.35 29.77 -2.38
CA PRO A 86 13.53 30.51 -3.63
C PRO A 86 14.73 29.98 -4.44
#